data_AF-A0AAW0J483-F1
#
_entry.id   AF-A0AAW0J483-F1
#
_cell.length_a   1.000
_cell.length_b   1.000
_cell.length_c   1.000
_cell.angle_alpha   90.00
_cell.angle_beta   90.00
_cell.angle_gamma   90.00
#
_symmetry.space_group_name_H-M   'P 1'
#
loop_
_entity.id
_entity.type
_entity.pdbx_description
1 polymer ?
#
loop_
_entity_poly.entity_id
_entity_poly.type
_entity_poly.pdbx_seq_one_letter_code
_entity_poly.pdbx_strand_id
1 'polypeptide(L)'
;MSSLLQLQQRTSLWKSSAHIRRLYSSEALESDFPKPDPKYDETIVAIPRSKSGTNISTKERKAGRVPAILFEQEDGQHGGNKRLISVRTTQIRNLVNHLGRSFFLSRVFDLELRSPAFDEYDDILEKCVVDCDLQSLW
;
A
#
# COMPACT_ATOMS: atom_id res chain seq x y z
N MET A 1 38.17 -42.08 23.73
CA MET A 1 36.75 -41.96 23.31
C MET A 1 36.03 -41.32 24.48
N SER A 2 35.36 -40.17 24.42
CA SER A 2 34.79 -39.42 23.32
C SER A 2 34.79 -37.95 23.73
N SER A 3 35.04 -37.06 22.77
CA SER A 3 34.87 -35.62 22.87
C SER A 3 33.53 -35.26 23.48
N LEU A 4 33.48 -34.24 24.31
CA LEU A 4 32.36 -33.29 24.48
C LEU A 4 32.70 -32.47 25.71
N LEU A 5 33.16 -31.23 25.51
CA LEU A 5 33.09 -30.06 26.41
C LEU A 5 34.20 -29.06 26.02
N GLN A 6 34.26 -28.71 24.75
CA GLN A 6 35.11 -27.61 24.26
C GLN A 6 34.35 -26.65 23.34
N LEU A 7 33.06 -26.41 23.63
CA LEU A 7 32.29 -25.40 22.91
C LEU A 7 31.46 -24.53 23.86
N GLN A 8 32.16 -23.81 24.76
CA GLN A 8 31.57 -22.71 25.52
C GLN A 8 32.29 -21.39 25.23
N GLN A 9 32.60 -21.16 23.96
CA GLN A 9 33.03 -19.86 23.46
C GLN A 9 32.37 -19.65 22.09
N ARG A 10 31.77 -18.46 21.90
CA ARG A 10 31.10 -17.95 20.68
C ARG A 10 29.57 -18.11 20.59
N THR A 11 28.85 -17.37 21.43
CA THR A 11 27.70 -16.59 20.92
C THR A 11 27.73 -15.20 21.56
N SER A 12 28.53 -14.36 20.93
CA SER A 12 28.71 -12.94 21.15
C SER A 12 27.41 -12.16 20.94
N LEU A 13 27.18 -11.18 21.82
CA LEU A 13 26.59 -9.87 21.50
C LEU A 13 25.22 -9.84 20.80
N TRP A 14 24.22 -10.57 21.30
CA TRP A 14 22.82 -10.31 20.94
C TRP A 14 22.04 -9.54 22.03
N LYS A 15 22.67 -9.27 23.17
CA LYS A 15 22.16 -8.32 24.16
C LYS A 15 22.64 -6.90 23.83
N SER A 16 22.16 -6.36 22.72
CA SER A 16 22.37 -4.95 22.37
C SER A 16 20.99 -4.31 22.27
N SER A 17 20.50 -3.79 23.40
CA SER A 17 20.60 -2.38 23.79
C SER A 17 19.49 -1.56 23.15
N ALA A 18 18.58 -1.05 24.00
CA ALA A 18 17.61 0.00 23.65
C ALA A 18 18.29 1.22 22.97
N HIS A 19 19.59 1.38 23.16
CA HIS A 19 20.43 2.34 22.46
C HIS A 19 20.50 2.12 20.93
N ILE A 20 20.56 0.88 20.43
CA ILE A 20 20.55 0.61 18.98
C ILE A 20 19.17 0.93 18.38
N ARG A 21 18.07 0.62 19.09
CA ARG A 21 16.72 1.05 18.68
C ARG A 21 16.57 2.57 18.64
N ARG A 22 17.25 3.30 19.53
CA ARG A 22 17.22 4.77 19.56
C ARG A 22 18.01 5.43 18.43
N LEU A 23 19.07 4.78 17.96
CA LEU A 23 19.87 5.25 16.82
C LEU A 23 19.21 4.94 15.46
N TYR A 24 18.26 3.99 15.45
CA TYR A 24 17.32 3.74 14.35
C TYR A 24 15.92 4.29 14.68
N SER A 25 15.84 5.47 15.30
CA SER A 25 14.59 6.24 15.30
C SER A 25 14.34 6.70 13.87
N SER A 26 13.29 6.20 13.21
CA SER A 26 13.03 6.45 11.78
C SER A 26 12.87 7.94 11.45
N GLU A 27 12.55 8.77 12.44
CA GLU A 27 12.33 10.21 12.31
C GLU A 27 13.55 10.99 11.77
N ALA A 28 14.78 10.51 11.99
CA ALA A 28 16.00 11.23 11.59
C ALA A 28 16.49 10.93 10.16
N LEU A 29 15.97 9.87 9.51
CA LEU A 29 16.35 9.52 8.12
C LEU A 29 15.31 9.96 7.08
N GLU A 30 14.12 10.44 7.50
CA GLU A 30 13.08 10.90 6.58
C GLU A 30 13.41 12.22 5.86
N SER A 31 14.39 13.01 6.34
CA SER A 31 14.69 14.32 5.75
C SER A 31 15.45 14.24 4.43
N ASP A 32 16.18 13.14 4.18
CA ASP A 32 17.09 13.00 3.04
C ASP A 32 16.49 12.24 1.85
N PHE A 33 15.28 11.68 2.02
CA PHE A 33 14.55 11.09 0.90
C PHE A 33 13.79 12.18 0.14
N PRO A 34 13.79 12.14 -1.21
CA PRO A 34 12.97 13.04 -2.00
C PRO A 34 11.51 12.83 -1.62
N LYS A 35 10.94 13.79 -0.89
CA LYS A 35 9.51 13.79 -0.57
C LYS A 35 8.74 14.06 -1.85
N PRO A 36 7.62 13.36 -2.07
CA PRO A 36 6.77 13.70 -3.18
C PRO A 36 6.31 15.15 -3.08
N ASP A 37 6.14 15.80 -4.24
CA ASP A 37 5.61 17.16 -4.29
C ASP A 37 4.25 17.20 -3.57
N PRO A 38 4.08 18.06 -2.54
CA PRO A 38 2.84 18.19 -1.78
C PRO A 38 1.63 18.47 -2.67
N LYS A 39 1.84 19.08 -3.84
CA LYS A 39 0.79 19.36 -4.81
C LYS A 39 0.14 18.09 -5.38
N TYR A 40 0.89 16.99 -5.43
CA TYR A 40 0.45 15.70 -5.98
C TYR A 40 0.48 14.60 -4.91
N ASP A 41 0.50 14.98 -3.63
CA ASP A 41 0.38 14.08 -2.50
C ASP A 41 -1.10 13.93 -2.12
N GLU A 42 -1.84 13.33 -3.05
CA GLU A 42 -3.27 13.12 -2.93
C GLU A 42 -3.57 11.72 -2.40
N THR A 43 -4.50 11.63 -1.45
CA THR A 43 -5.05 10.36 -0.97
C THR A 43 -6.07 9.81 -1.97
N ILE A 44 -5.88 8.56 -2.39
CA ILE A 44 -6.80 7.86 -3.29
C ILE A 44 -8.04 7.45 -2.50
N VAL A 45 -9.23 7.76 -3.02
CA VAL A 45 -10.49 7.38 -2.39
C VAL A 45 -11.08 6.17 -3.10
N ALA A 46 -11.38 5.12 -2.33
CA ALA A 46 -11.90 3.86 -2.83
C ALA A 46 -13.19 3.45 -2.12
N ILE A 47 -13.99 2.64 -2.81
CA ILE A 47 -15.19 1.98 -2.31
C ILE A 47 -15.00 0.46 -2.36
N PRO A 48 -15.35 -0.29 -1.31
CA PRO A 48 -15.29 -1.74 -1.34
C PRO A 48 -16.32 -2.32 -2.32
N ARG A 49 -15.92 -3.38 -3.02
CA ARG A 49 -16.79 -4.16 -3.91
C ARG A 49 -17.02 -5.56 -3.35
N SER A 50 -18.25 -6.03 -3.45
CA SER A 50 -18.62 -7.39 -3.07
C SER A 50 -18.35 -8.44 -4.15
N LYS A 51 -18.26 -8.03 -5.43
CA LYS A 51 -18.14 -8.94 -6.58
C LYS A 51 -17.10 -8.48 -7.59
N SER A 52 -16.47 -9.44 -8.25
CA SER A 52 -15.58 -9.24 -9.42
C SER A 52 -16.21 -9.82 -10.70
N GLY A 53 -15.54 -9.64 -11.83
CA GLY A 53 -15.91 -10.21 -13.12
C GLY A 53 -16.26 -9.19 -14.19
N THR A 54 -16.22 -9.60 -15.46
CA THR A 54 -16.32 -8.73 -16.64
C THR A 54 -17.57 -7.85 -16.62
N ASN A 55 -18.73 -8.42 -16.31
CA ASN A 55 -19.99 -7.67 -16.26
C ASN A 55 -19.98 -6.60 -15.16
N ILE A 56 -19.39 -6.91 -14.01
CA ILE A 56 -19.28 -5.96 -12.90
C ILE A 56 -18.31 -4.84 -13.29
N SER A 57 -17.13 -5.18 -13.81
CA SER A 57 -16.14 -4.20 -14.27
C SER A 57 -16.69 -3.28 -15.36
N THR A 58 -17.51 -3.79 -16.28
CA THR A 58 -18.18 -2.96 -17.29
C THR A 58 -19.19 -2.00 -16.67
N LYS A 59 -19.97 -2.43 -15.67
CA LYS A 59 -20.90 -1.54 -14.95
C LYS A 59 -20.16 -0.45 -14.19
N GLU A 60 -19.07 -0.80 -13.50
CA GLU A 60 -18.21 0.14 -12.77
C GLU A 60 -17.63 1.21 -13.71
N ARG A 61 -17.06 0.80 -14.85
CA ARG A 61 -16.51 1.74 -15.84
C ARG A 61 -17.58 2.66 -16.42
N LYS A 62 -18.79 2.15 -16.69
CA LYS A 62 -19.93 2.98 -17.12
C LYS A 62 -20.35 4.00 -16.05
N ALA A 63 -20.19 3.66 -14.78
CA ALA A 63 -20.45 4.55 -13.65
C ALA A 63 -19.28 5.50 -13.33
N GLY A 64 -18.26 5.59 -14.20
CA GLY A 64 -17.11 6.49 -13.99
C GLY A 64 -16.13 6.01 -12.92
N ARG A 65 -16.07 4.69 -12.67
CA ARG A 65 -15.16 4.08 -11.69
C ARG A 65 -14.17 3.12 -12.35
N VAL A 66 -13.00 2.97 -11.74
CA VAL A 66 -11.99 1.99 -12.11
C VAL A 66 -12.02 0.85 -11.10
N PRO A 67 -12.37 -0.39 -11.51
CA PRO A 67 -12.29 -1.54 -10.62
C PRO A 67 -10.82 -1.90 -10.40
N ALA A 68 -10.41 -2.03 -9.14
CA ALA A 68 -9.07 -2.42 -8.73
C ALA A 68 -9.09 -3.51 -7.66
N ILE A 69 -7.91 -4.02 -7.31
CA ILE A 69 -7.69 -5.08 -6.34
C ILE A 69 -6.56 -4.64 -5.41
N LEU A 70 -6.75 -4.80 -4.11
CA LEU A 70 -5.72 -4.60 -3.09
C LEU A 70 -5.32 -5.95 -2.49
N PHE A 71 -4.03 -6.11 -2.20
CA PHE A 71 -3.48 -7.26 -1.50
C PHE A 71 -2.80 -6.78 -0.21
N GLU A 72 -3.00 -7.52 0.89
CA GLU A 72 -2.28 -7.27 2.14
C GLU A 72 -0.82 -7.77 2.04
N GLN A 73 0.12 -7.03 2.62
CA GLN A 73 1.55 -7.33 2.52
C GLN A 73 1.98 -8.57 3.31
N GLU A 74 1.34 -8.85 4.46
CA GLU A 74 1.78 -9.90 5.39
C GLU A 74 1.70 -11.33 4.81
N ASP A 75 0.91 -11.57 3.76
CA ASP A 75 0.84 -12.85 3.03
C ASP A 75 0.70 -12.65 1.50
N GLY A 76 1.29 -11.58 0.97
CA GLY A 76 1.16 -11.21 -0.45
C GLY A 76 1.64 -12.28 -1.43
N GLN A 77 2.54 -13.16 -1.00
CA GLN A 77 3.15 -14.22 -1.83
C GLN A 77 2.18 -15.36 -2.19
N HIS A 78 1.19 -15.64 -1.33
CA HIS A 78 0.10 -16.59 -1.61
C HIS A 78 -1.17 -15.92 -2.14
N GLY A 79 -1.11 -14.60 -2.38
CA GLY A 79 -2.25 -13.80 -2.80
C GLY A 79 -3.09 -13.24 -1.65
N GLY A 80 -2.61 -13.36 -0.40
CA GLY A 80 -3.10 -12.71 0.83
C GLY A 80 -4.61 -12.52 0.98
N ASN A 81 -5.00 -11.62 1.88
CA ASN A 81 -6.37 -11.13 1.92
C ASN A 81 -6.60 -10.18 0.74
N LYS A 82 -7.15 -10.71 -0.34
CA LYS A 82 -7.53 -9.95 -1.52
C LYS A 82 -8.78 -9.11 -1.25
N ARG A 83 -8.69 -7.81 -1.47
CA ARG A 83 -9.83 -6.89 -1.38
C ARG A 83 -10.18 -6.34 -2.75
N LEU A 84 -11.46 -6.36 -3.08
CA LEU A 84 -11.96 -5.76 -4.32
C LEU A 84 -12.40 -4.34 -4.01
N ILE A 85 -11.88 -3.38 -4.78
CA ILE A 85 -12.20 -1.97 -4.61
C ILE A 85 -12.59 -1.33 -5.94
N SER A 86 -13.18 -0.15 -5.86
CA SER A 86 -13.44 0.75 -6.98
C SER A 86 -13.00 2.16 -6.63
N VAL A 87 -12.28 2.81 -7.54
CA VAL A 87 -11.80 4.19 -7.38
C VAL A 87 -12.44 5.10 -8.42
N ARG A 88 -12.47 6.42 -8.20
CA ARG A 88 -13.02 7.37 -9.19
C ARG A 88 -12.08 7.49 -10.39
N THR A 89 -12.62 7.36 -11.61
CA THR A 89 -11.81 7.49 -12.84
C THR A 89 -11.18 8.87 -12.99
N THR A 90 -11.89 9.93 -12.57
CA THR A 90 -11.40 11.31 -12.66
C THR A 90 -10.15 11.52 -11.81
N GLN A 91 -10.14 11.01 -10.58
CA GLN A 91 -9.01 11.09 -9.66
C GLN A 91 -7.78 10.40 -10.25
N ILE A 92 -7.90 9.12 -10.62
CA ILE A 92 -6.78 8.36 -11.18
C ILE A 92 -6.26 8.99 -12.47
N ARG A 93 -7.16 9.46 -13.35
CA ARG A 93 -6.76 10.12 -14.59
C ARG A 93 -5.95 11.38 -14.32
N ASN A 94 -6.37 12.20 -13.35
CA ASN A 94 -5.64 13.42 -12.99
C ASN A 94 -4.25 13.09 -12.43
N LEU A 95 -4.17 12.12 -11.50
CA LEU A 95 -2.90 11.67 -10.94
C LEU A 95 -1.94 11.15 -12.01
N VAL A 96 -2.41 10.28 -12.90
CA VAL A 96 -1.60 9.74 -14.00
C VAL A 96 -1.16 10.84 -14.97
N ASN A 97 -2.02 11.82 -15.26
CA ASN A 97 -1.67 12.93 -16.15
C ASN A 97 -0.60 13.86 -15.56
N HIS A 98 -0.64 14.11 -14.25
CA HIS A 98 0.30 15.01 -13.59
C HIS A 98 1.64 14.34 -13.25
N LEU A 99 1.62 13.07 -12.84
CA LEU A 99 2.83 12.32 -12.46
C LEU A 99 3.47 11.61 -13.66
N GLY A 100 2.68 11.25 -14.66
CA GLY A 100 3.07 10.32 -15.71
C GLY A 100 2.91 8.86 -15.29
N ARG A 101 2.71 7.97 -16.28
CA ARG A 101 2.38 6.55 -16.05
C ARG A 101 3.43 5.81 -15.23
N SER A 102 4.71 5.99 -15.53
CA SER A 102 5.79 5.27 -14.85
C SER A 102 5.91 5.67 -13.37
N PHE A 103 5.87 6.98 -13.09
CA PHE A 103 5.96 7.49 -11.71
C PHE A 103 4.72 7.17 -10.89
N PHE A 104 3.53 7.13 -11.51
CA PHE A 104 2.32 6.70 -10.83
C PHE A 104 2.42 5.24 -10.34
N LEU A 105 3.04 4.36 -11.12
CA LEU A 105 3.14 2.93 -10.79
C LEU A 105 4.31 2.57 -9.87
N SER A 106 5.26 3.50 -9.67
CA SER A 106 6.39 3.30 -8.76
C SER A 106 6.21 4.05 -7.43
N ARG A 107 5.02 4.61 -7.21
CA ARG A 107 4.74 5.48 -6.07
C ARG A 107 3.75 4.82 -5.14
N VAL A 108 4.04 4.98 -3.86
CA VAL A 108 3.16 4.63 -2.76
C VAL A 108 2.16 5.76 -2.54
N PHE A 109 0.89 5.40 -2.35
CA PHE A 109 -0.21 6.32 -2.09
C PHE A 109 -0.92 5.97 -0.79
N ASP A 110 -1.44 6.98 -0.12
CA ASP A 110 -2.47 6.78 0.89
C ASP A 110 -3.78 6.39 0.20
N LEU A 111 -4.46 5.37 0.73
CA LEU A 111 -5.77 4.90 0.30
C LEU A 111 -6.78 5.03 1.44
N GLU A 112 -7.87 5.73 1.19
CA GLU A 112 -9.05 5.77 2.06
C GLU A 112 -10.16 4.90 1.49
N LEU A 113 -10.55 3.88 2.25
CA LEU A 113 -11.71 3.06 1.94
C LEU A 113 -12.95 3.70 2.59
N ARG A 114 -13.91 4.12 1.77
CA ARG A 114 -15.15 4.75 2.20
C ARG A 114 -16.34 3.81 2.06
N SER A 115 -17.42 4.14 2.76
CA SER A 115 -18.72 3.49 2.60
C SER A 115 -19.18 3.54 1.11
N PRO A 116 -20.09 2.64 0.68
CA PRO A 116 -20.36 2.37 -0.74
C PRO A 116 -20.99 3.52 -1.55
N ALA A 117 -21.14 4.71 -0.96
CA ALA A 117 -21.50 5.94 -1.63
C ALA A 117 -20.37 6.96 -1.52
N PHE A 118 -19.86 7.42 -2.66
CA PHE A 118 -18.82 8.44 -2.73
C PHE A 118 -19.29 9.82 -2.25
N ASP A 119 -20.61 10.02 -2.19
CA ASP A 119 -21.26 11.31 -1.97
C ASP A 119 -22.15 11.33 -0.70
N GLU A 120 -22.20 10.24 0.07
CA GLU A 120 -22.94 10.16 1.35
C GLU A 120 -22.00 9.80 2.50
N TYR A 121 -21.92 10.70 3.49
CA TYR A 121 -21.18 10.63 4.77
C TYR A 121 -19.74 10.10 4.73
N ASP A 122 -18.80 10.95 5.18
CA ASP A 122 -17.34 10.76 5.28
C ASP A 122 -16.89 9.64 6.27
N ASP A 123 -17.64 8.55 6.37
CA ASP A 123 -17.25 7.40 7.17
C ASP A 123 -16.12 6.66 6.44
N ILE A 124 -14.89 7.04 6.82
CA ILE A 124 -13.67 6.33 6.48
C ILE A 124 -13.72 4.99 7.21
N LEU A 125 -13.91 3.92 6.46
CA LEU A 125 -13.90 2.56 6.98
C LEU A 125 -12.48 2.15 7.34
N GLU A 126 -11.51 2.56 6.52
CA GLU A 126 -10.12 2.16 6.66
C GLU A 126 -9.18 3.14 5.95
N LYS A 127 -8.00 3.35 6.53
CA LYS A 127 -6.89 4.08 5.90
C LYS A 127 -5.69 3.15 5.79
N CYS A 128 -5.20 2.95 4.57
CA CYS A 128 -4.06 2.08 4.29
C CYS A 128 -3.06 2.78 3.37
N VAL A 129 -1.83 2.30 3.35
CA VAL A 129 -0.79 2.75 2.42
C VAL A 129 -0.65 1.67 1.34
N VAL A 130 -0.71 2.05 0.06
CA VAL A 130 -0.76 1.11 -1.06
C VAL A 130 0.30 1.44 -2.10
N ASP A 131 0.91 0.40 -2.67
CA ASP A 131 1.75 0.51 -3.86
C ASP A 131 0.92 0.14 -5.10
N CYS A 132 1.12 0.89 -6.19
CA CYS A 132 0.40 0.72 -7.44
C CYS A 132 1.09 -0.33 -8.32
N ASP A 133 0.93 -1.60 -7.98
CA ASP A 133 1.54 -2.69 -8.75
C ASP A 133 0.97 -2.80 -10.17
N LEU A 134 1.89 -2.93 -11.14
CA LEU A 134 1.66 -2.88 -12.59
C LEU A 134 0.75 -3.97 -13.16
N GLN A 135 0.27 -4.91 -12.35
CA GLN A 135 -0.36 -6.13 -12.82
C GLN A 135 -1.87 -6.03 -13.08
N SER A 136 -2.54 -4.92 -12.75
CA SER A 136 -4.02 -4.89 -12.78
C SER A 136 -4.68 -3.67 -13.41
N LEU A 137 -3.91 -2.78 -14.05
CA LEU A 137 -4.40 -1.51 -14.58
C LEU A 137 -4.50 -1.42 -16.11
N TRP A 138 -4.75 -2.52 -16.85
CA TRP A 138 -5.10 -2.47 -18.28
C TRP A 138 -6.14 -3.55 -18.63
#